data_AF-A0A1I5G9I5-F1
#
_entry.id   AF-A0A1I5G9I5-F1
#
_cell.length_a   1.000
_cell.length_b   1.000
_cell.length_c   1.000
_cell.angle_alpha   90.00
_cell.angle_beta   90.00
_cell.angle_gamma   90.00
#
_symmetry.space_group_name_H-M   'P 1'
#
loop_
_entity.id
_entity.type
_entity.pdbx_description
1 polymer ?
#
loop_
_entity_poly.entity_id
_entity_poly.type
_entity_poly.pdbx_seq_one_letter_code
_entity_poly.pdbx_strand_id
1 'polypeptide(L)'
;MELEIDEKLVDLIQSATKKAFVKLFNEHDEHFYYCSLITTGEGLCPFITAWSQEALNREAESADDVEEAKYYLKWSYDESPYFAYGDEFFSEVKKIFIERSRQTNSESEIAKEVSIRINSMERAMHNLDIEGIFGAGEQRMHVVINAEFMPPDYTNTERALRLNPRKALDEWLEEIAEEIM
;
A
#
# COMPACT_ATOMS: atom_id res chain seq x y z
N MET A 1 -15.93 -9.12 -13.60
CA MET A 1 -16.87 -8.20 -12.93
C MET A 1 -16.05 -6.97 -12.61
N GLU A 2 -16.44 -5.80 -13.10
CA GLU A 2 -15.72 -4.55 -12.79
C GLU A 2 -15.90 -4.27 -11.30
N LEU A 3 -14.80 -4.03 -10.57
CA LEU A 3 -14.84 -3.75 -9.13
C LEU A 3 -15.64 -2.46 -8.90
N GLU A 4 -16.56 -2.45 -7.94
CA GLU A 4 -17.30 -1.23 -7.59
C GLU A 4 -16.33 -0.25 -6.91
N ILE A 5 -16.17 0.93 -7.53
CA ILE A 5 -15.31 2.03 -7.07
C ILE A 5 -16.11 3.33 -6.97
N ASP A 6 -15.58 4.30 -6.22
CA ASP A 6 -16.06 5.67 -6.20
C ASP A 6 -14.99 6.59 -6.79
N GLU A 7 -15.24 7.14 -7.98
CA GLU A 7 -14.26 7.98 -8.71
C GLU A 7 -13.79 9.19 -7.91
N LYS A 8 -14.67 9.81 -7.10
CA LYS A 8 -14.27 10.95 -6.26
C LYS A 8 -13.35 10.49 -5.13
N LEU A 9 -13.62 9.31 -4.59
CA LEU A 9 -12.78 8.70 -3.57
C LEU A 9 -11.42 8.32 -4.15
N VAL A 10 -11.39 7.75 -5.37
CA VAL A 10 -10.17 7.46 -6.13
C VAL A 10 -9.33 8.73 -6.29
N ASP A 11 -9.91 9.82 -6.77
CA ASP A 11 -9.20 11.09 -6.97
C ASP A 11 -8.57 11.63 -5.68
N LEU A 12 -9.31 11.57 -4.57
CA LEU A 12 -8.83 12.04 -3.26
C LEU A 12 -7.69 11.17 -2.73
N ILE A 13 -7.85 9.84 -2.79
CA ILE A 13 -6.83 8.89 -2.36
C ILE A 13 -5.60 9.03 -3.25
N GLN A 14 -5.75 9.02 -4.57
CA GLN A 14 -4.66 9.16 -5.53
C GLN A 14 -3.87 10.45 -5.29
N SER A 15 -4.55 11.57 -5.07
CA SER A 15 -3.91 12.86 -4.80
C SER A 15 -3.09 12.86 -3.50
N ALA A 16 -3.63 12.28 -2.42
CA ALA A 16 -2.94 12.18 -1.14
C ALA A 16 -1.73 11.22 -1.23
N THR A 17 -1.95 10.03 -1.76
CA THR A 17 -0.93 8.98 -1.94
C THR A 17 0.20 9.46 -2.85
N LYS A 18 -0.12 10.15 -3.95
CA LYS A 18 0.89 10.76 -4.83
C LYS A 18 1.79 11.73 -4.09
N LYS A 19 1.19 12.65 -3.31
CA LYS A 19 1.97 13.65 -2.56
C LYS A 19 2.89 12.98 -1.53
N ALA A 20 2.41 11.94 -0.85
CA ALA A 20 3.18 11.20 0.13
C ALA A 20 4.38 10.49 -0.51
N PHE A 21 4.18 9.69 -1.57
CA PHE A 21 5.28 9.01 -2.27
C PHE A 21 6.22 9.98 -2.98
N VAL A 22 5.73 11.03 -3.63
CA VAL A 22 6.60 12.04 -4.26
C VAL A 22 7.45 12.76 -3.22
N LYS A 23 6.90 13.11 -2.05
CA LYS A 23 7.69 13.67 -0.95
C LYS A 23 8.76 12.67 -0.49
N LEU A 24 8.37 11.41 -0.26
CA LEU A 24 9.26 10.34 0.18
C LEU A 24 10.44 10.18 -0.78
N PHE A 25 10.18 10.02 -2.07
CA PHE A 25 11.22 9.80 -3.09
C PHE A 25 12.10 11.04 -3.33
N ASN A 26 11.60 12.25 -3.04
CA ASN A 26 12.41 13.47 -3.14
C ASN A 26 13.32 13.69 -1.92
N GLU A 27 12.90 13.23 -0.74
CA GLU A 27 13.66 13.38 0.51
C GLU A 27 14.65 12.23 0.74
N HIS A 28 14.42 11.09 0.10
CA HIS A 28 15.22 9.87 0.24
C HIS A 28 15.66 9.35 -1.12
N ASP A 29 16.94 9.56 -1.46
CA ASP A 29 17.59 8.97 -2.63
C ASP A 29 17.94 7.50 -2.34
N GLU A 30 16.91 6.66 -2.34
CA GLU A 30 16.98 5.24 -1.95
C GLU A 30 16.32 4.34 -3.01
N HIS A 31 16.68 3.06 -3.00
CA HIS A 31 16.16 2.04 -3.91
C HIS A 31 14.94 1.35 -3.30
N PHE A 32 13.78 1.97 -3.47
CA PHE A 32 12.50 1.43 -3.02
C PHE A 32 12.12 0.15 -3.78
N TYR A 33 11.68 -0.88 -3.05
CA TYR A 33 11.23 -2.16 -3.61
C TYR A 33 9.82 -2.56 -3.15
N TYR A 34 9.27 -1.90 -2.13
CA TYR A 34 7.91 -2.11 -1.63
C TYR A 34 7.25 -0.76 -1.37
N CYS A 35 6.06 -0.54 -1.92
CA CYS A 35 5.29 0.70 -1.78
C CYS A 35 3.81 0.34 -1.66
N SER A 36 3.26 0.40 -0.44
CA SER A 36 1.90 -0.04 -0.21
C SER A 36 1.02 1.03 0.42
N LEU A 37 -0.27 0.97 0.09
CA LEU A 37 -1.32 1.78 0.68
C LEU A 37 -2.18 0.86 1.57
N ILE A 38 -2.02 0.99 2.88
CA ILE A 38 -2.59 0.07 3.88
C ILE A 38 -3.85 0.67 4.50
N THR A 39 -4.86 -0.16 4.75
CA THR A 39 -6.03 0.13 5.59
C THR A 39 -6.25 -0.97 6.63
N THR A 40 -6.94 -0.68 7.74
CA THR A 40 -7.41 -1.71 8.67
C THR A 40 -8.52 -2.56 8.05
N GLY A 41 -8.83 -3.72 8.64
CA GLY A 41 -9.93 -4.60 8.19
C GLY A 41 -11.32 -3.94 8.21
N GLU A 42 -11.51 -2.91 9.03
CA GLU A 42 -12.72 -2.07 9.03
C GLU A 42 -12.74 -1.02 7.92
N GLY A 43 -11.71 -0.98 7.07
CA GLY A 43 -11.58 -0.01 5.98
C GLY A 43 -11.42 1.43 6.48
N LEU A 44 -10.63 1.68 7.53
CA LEU A 44 -10.34 3.04 7.98
C LEU A 44 -9.54 3.84 6.94
N CYS A 45 -9.31 5.13 7.20
CA CYS A 45 -8.52 5.95 6.26
C CYS A 45 -7.15 5.31 6.02
N PRO A 46 -6.74 5.12 4.76
CA PRO A 46 -5.49 4.46 4.47
C PRO A 46 -4.29 5.37 4.76
N PHE A 47 -3.12 4.75 4.85
CA PHE A 47 -1.83 5.39 4.98
C PHE A 47 -0.80 4.63 4.14
N ILE A 48 0.30 5.28 3.76
CA ILE A 48 1.36 4.60 3.01
C ILE A 48 2.35 3.92 3.96
N THR A 49 2.99 2.87 3.45
CA THR A 49 4.22 2.29 3.97
C THR A 49 5.14 2.01 2.80
N ALA A 50 6.45 1.95 3.05
CA ALA A 50 7.40 1.62 2.01
C ALA A 50 8.65 0.95 2.58
N TRP A 51 9.33 0.15 1.76
CA TRP A 51 10.69 -0.28 2.04
C TRP A 51 11.62 0.02 0.88
N SER A 52 12.83 0.41 1.23
CA SER A 52 13.99 0.49 0.35
C SER A 52 15.09 -0.43 0.86
N GLN A 53 16.03 -0.76 -0.02
CA GLN A 53 17.17 -1.59 0.36
C GLN A 53 18.01 -0.93 1.46
N GLU A 54 18.15 0.40 1.39
CA GLU A 54 18.86 1.23 2.35
C GLU A 54 18.15 1.25 3.71
N ALA A 55 16.83 1.45 3.72
CA ALA A 55 16.04 1.42 4.94
C ALA A 55 16.11 0.06 5.62
N LEU A 56 15.95 -1.03 4.86
CA LEU A 56 16.04 -2.39 5.40
C LEU A 56 17.41 -2.65 6.04
N ASN A 57 18.50 -2.26 5.36
CA ASN A 57 19.85 -2.42 5.90
C ASN A 57 20.07 -1.59 7.17
N ARG A 58 19.56 -0.36 7.20
CA ARG A 58 19.67 0.56 8.34
C ARG A 58 18.93 0.03 9.57
N GLU A 59 17.69 -0.43 9.41
CA GLU A 59 16.90 -0.95 10.54
C GLU A 59 17.47 -2.28 11.07
N ALA A 60 18.04 -3.12 10.19
CA ALA A 60 18.65 -4.39 10.60
C ALA A 60 20.06 -4.27 11.20
N GLU A 61 20.78 -3.15 10.98
CA GLU A 61 22.21 -3.02 11.29
C GLU A 61 22.55 -3.25 12.78
N SER A 62 21.64 -2.90 13.69
CA SER A 62 21.86 -3.03 15.13
C SER A 62 21.43 -4.38 15.73
N ALA A 63 20.90 -5.29 14.92
CA ALA A 63 20.47 -6.61 15.39
C ALA A 63 21.67 -7.54 15.64
N ASP A 64 21.52 -8.44 16.62
CA ASP A 64 22.53 -9.48 16.88
C ASP A 64 22.68 -10.44 15.67
N ASP A 65 21.57 -10.73 14.99
CA ASP A 65 21.53 -11.41 13.70
C ASP A 65 20.87 -10.51 12.65
N VAL A 66 21.72 -9.90 11.81
CA VAL A 66 21.30 -8.95 10.78
C VAL A 66 20.44 -9.62 9.71
N GLU A 67 20.75 -10.85 9.32
CA GLU A 67 20.02 -11.51 8.22
C GLU A 67 18.66 -12.03 8.69
N GLU A 68 18.57 -12.53 9.92
CA GLU A 68 17.29 -12.83 10.55
C GLU A 68 16.41 -11.57 10.69
N ALA A 69 16.99 -10.45 11.14
CA ALA A 69 16.26 -9.20 11.24
C ALA A 69 15.73 -8.73 9.88
N LYS A 70 16.55 -8.78 8.82
CA LYS A 70 16.11 -8.45 7.46
C LYS A 70 14.94 -9.32 7.02
N TYR A 71 15.00 -10.62 7.27
CA TYR A 71 13.94 -11.56 6.89
C TYR A 71 12.58 -11.16 7.47
N TYR A 72 12.52 -10.78 8.76
CA TYR A 72 11.27 -10.36 9.39
C TYR A 72 10.83 -8.94 9.02
N LEU A 73 11.78 -8.03 8.73
CA LEU A 73 11.48 -6.62 8.46
C LEU A 73 11.07 -6.36 7.01
N LYS A 74 11.65 -7.08 6.04
CA LYS A 74 11.64 -6.77 4.59
C LYS A 74 10.27 -6.38 4.02
N TRP A 75 9.19 -6.98 4.53
CA TRP A 75 7.83 -6.74 4.07
C TRP A 75 6.86 -6.28 5.16
N SER A 76 7.36 -5.98 6.36
CA SER A 76 6.51 -5.50 7.45
C SER A 76 5.95 -4.12 7.12
N TYR A 77 4.62 -3.98 7.19
CA TYR A 77 3.97 -2.70 6.94
C TYR A 77 4.18 -1.72 8.09
N ASP A 78 4.23 -2.19 9.34
CA ASP A 78 4.24 -1.42 10.59
C ASP A 78 5.63 -1.18 11.19
N GLU A 79 6.61 -2.04 10.91
CA GLU A 79 8.01 -1.84 11.31
C GLU A 79 8.80 -1.00 10.29
N SER A 80 8.17 -0.61 9.18
CA SER A 80 8.78 0.28 8.20
C SER A 80 9.09 1.64 8.81
N PRO A 81 10.30 2.21 8.59
CA PRO A 81 10.59 3.59 8.98
C PRO A 81 9.77 4.62 8.20
N TYR A 82 9.07 4.19 7.14
CA TYR A 82 8.16 4.99 6.32
C TYR A 82 6.68 4.70 6.61
N PHE A 83 6.38 4.02 7.73
CA PHE A 83 5.01 3.84 8.21
C PHE A 83 4.30 5.19 8.37
N ALA A 84 3.13 5.32 7.72
CA ALA A 84 2.32 6.53 7.69
C ALA A 84 3.07 7.80 7.25
N TYR A 85 4.10 7.66 6.41
CA TYR A 85 4.84 8.79 5.88
C TYR A 85 3.94 9.70 5.04
N GLY A 86 3.99 11.02 5.27
CA GLY A 86 3.13 11.97 4.55
C GLY A 86 1.66 11.96 4.96
N ASP A 87 1.33 11.43 6.16
CA ASP A 87 -0.02 11.40 6.73
C ASP A 87 -0.74 12.77 6.70
N GLU A 88 0.00 13.88 6.72
CA GLU A 88 -0.54 15.23 6.58
C GLU A 88 -1.35 15.44 5.28
N PHE A 89 -1.04 14.69 4.22
CA PHE A 89 -1.74 14.77 2.93
C PHE A 89 -3.09 14.03 2.93
N PHE A 90 -3.33 13.16 3.91
CA PHE A 90 -4.55 12.35 4.02
C PHE A 90 -5.68 13.04 4.81
N SER A 91 -5.48 14.27 5.28
CA SER A 91 -6.47 14.99 6.11
C SER A 91 -7.87 15.08 5.49
N GLU A 92 -7.97 15.29 4.18
CA GLU A 92 -9.27 15.34 3.48
C GLU A 92 -9.88 13.94 3.28
N VAL A 93 -9.03 12.95 2.99
CA VAL A 93 -9.45 11.54 2.91
C VAL A 93 -10.04 11.09 4.24
N LYS A 94 -9.38 11.41 5.36
CA LYS A 94 -9.87 11.13 6.73
C LYS A 94 -11.26 11.69 6.98
N LYS A 95 -11.51 12.95 6.59
CA LYS A 95 -12.83 13.57 6.77
C LYS A 95 -13.91 12.81 6.00
N ILE A 96 -13.68 12.53 4.73
CA ILE A 96 -14.64 11.81 3.88
C ILE A 96 -14.90 10.39 4.41
N PHE A 97 -13.86 9.67 4.84
CA PHE A 97 -14.02 8.34 5.45
C PHE A 97 -14.88 8.40 6.72
N ILE A 98 -14.63 9.37 7.61
CA ILE A 98 -15.43 9.57 8.83
C ILE A 98 -16.89 9.91 8.48
N GLU A 99 -17.12 10.80 7.51
CA GLU A 99 -18.47 11.18 7.09
C GLU A 99 -19.24 10.01 6.50
N ARG A 100 -18.60 9.20 5.64
CA ARG A 100 -19.20 8.01 5.04
C ARG A 100 -19.51 6.94 6.08
N SER A 101 -18.61 6.72 7.04
CA SER A 101 -18.85 5.78 8.16
C SER A 101 -20.01 6.19 9.06
N ARG A 102 -20.34 7.49 9.15
CA ARG A 102 -21.54 7.97 9.88
C ARG A 102 -22.85 7.72 9.12
N GLN A 103 -22.77 7.41 7.83
CA GLN A 103 -23.94 7.20 6.97
C GLN A 103 -24.29 5.72 6.79
N THR A 104 -23.37 4.80 7.12
CA THR A 104 -23.61 3.35 7.10
C THR A 104 -24.28 2.90 8.39
N ASN A 105 -25.42 2.21 8.32
CA ASN A 105 -26.23 1.86 9.50
C ASN A 105 -26.45 0.34 9.66
N SER A 106 -25.94 -0.48 8.75
CA SER A 106 -26.07 -1.94 8.78
C SER A 106 -24.78 -2.63 8.38
N GLU A 107 -24.61 -3.90 8.79
CA GLU A 107 -23.44 -4.71 8.44
C GLU A 107 -23.23 -4.84 6.92
N SER A 108 -24.32 -4.97 6.16
CA SER A 108 -24.26 -5.06 4.70
C SER A 108 -23.79 -3.75 4.06
N GLU A 109 -24.22 -2.60 4.58
CA GLU A 109 -23.76 -1.28 4.10
C GLU A 109 -22.29 -1.05 4.46
N ILE A 110 -21.87 -1.47 5.66
CA ILE A 110 -20.46 -1.40 6.09
C ILE A 110 -19.59 -2.27 5.18
N ALA A 111 -19.95 -3.53 4.94
CA ALA A 111 -19.19 -4.42 4.07
C ALA A 111 -19.09 -3.88 2.63
N LYS A 112 -20.18 -3.31 2.12
CA LYS A 112 -20.19 -2.64 0.81
C LYS A 112 -19.25 -1.43 0.78
N GLU A 113 -19.30 -0.58 1.80
CA GLU A 113 -18.45 0.59 1.93
C GLU A 113 -16.96 0.22 2.04
N VAL A 114 -16.62 -0.79 2.83
CA VAL A 114 -15.25 -1.33 2.93
C VAL A 114 -14.76 -1.82 1.56
N SER A 115 -15.62 -2.53 0.83
CA SER A 115 -15.30 -3.02 -0.53
C SER A 115 -15.04 -1.85 -1.49
N ILE A 116 -15.87 -0.80 -1.48
CA ILE A 116 -15.67 0.39 -2.29
C ILE A 116 -14.35 1.07 -1.94
N ARG A 117 -14.01 1.19 -0.66
CA ARG A 117 -12.76 1.82 -0.20
C ARG A 117 -11.54 1.09 -0.71
N ILE A 118 -11.43 -0.23 -0.49
CA ILE A 118 -10.26 -1.00 -0.93
C ILE A 118 -10.15 -1.06 -2.46
N ASN A 119 -11.26 -1.17 -3.19
CA ASN A 119 -11.24 -1.12 -4.64
C ASN A 119 -10.81 0.26 -5.16
N SER A 120 -11.22 1.34 -4.47
CA SER A 120 -10.79 2.70 -4.83
C SER A 120 -9.31 2.93 -4.52
N MET A 121 -8.79 2.34 -3.45
CA MET A 121 -7.35 2.30 -3.14
C MET A 121 -6.56 1.55 -4.22
N GLU A 122 -7.01 0.36 -4.62
CA GLU A 122 -6.39 -0.42 -5.70
C GLU A 122 -6.36 0.39 -7.01
N ARG A 123 -7.49 1.02 -7.38
CA ARG A 123 -7.57 1.89 -8.55
C ARG A 123 -6.61 3.07 -8.46
N ALA A 124 -6.52 3.73 -7.30
CA ALA A 124 -5.58 4.84 -7.09
C ALA A 124 -4.12 4.40 -7.29
N MET A 125 -3.72 3.26 -6.70
CA MET A 125 -2.37 2.71 -6.88
C MET A 125 -2.08 2.36 -8.33
N HIS A 126 -3.04 1.75 -9.03
CA HIS A 126 -2.94 1.45 -10.46
C HIS A 126 -2.74 2.72 -11.31
N ASN A 127 -3.50 3.78 -11.04
CA ASN A 127 -3.37 5.04 -11.76
C ASN A 127 -2.00 5.69 -11.54
N LEU A 128 -1.49 5.67 -10.31
CA LEU A 128 -0.15 6.18 -9.98
C LEU A 128 0.96 5.38 -10.66
N ASP A 129 0.76 4.07 -10.82
CA ASP A 129 1.69 3.24 -11.57
C ASP A 129 1.75 3.62 -13.05
N ILE A 130 0.60 3.83 -13.69
CA ILE A 130 0.52 4.32 -15.07
C ILE A 130 1.18 5.70 -15.22
N GLU A 131 1.05 6.56 -14.21
CA GLU A 131 1.72 7.86 -14.17
C GLU A 131 3.26 7.76 -13.99
N GLY A 132 3.79 6.57 -13.71
CA GLY A 132 5.22 6.31 -13.53
C GLY A 132 5.76 6.69 -12.15
N ILE A 133 4.88 6.81 -11.14
CA ILE A 133 5.29 7.19 -9.78
C ILE A 133 6.26 6.17 -9.17
N PHE A 134 6.05 4.88 -9.45
CA PHE A 134 6.85 3.78 -8.90
C PHE A 134 8.01 3.35 -9.82
N GLY A 135 8.42 4.24 -10.72
CA GLY A 135 9.48 3.98 -11.69
C GLY A 135 8.96 3.58 -13.07
N ALA A 136 9.88 3.43 -14.02
CA ALA A 136 9.58 3.04 -15.40
C ALA A 136 10.60 2.01 -15.91
N GLY A 137 10.22 1.24 -16.94
CA GLY A 137 11.11 0.24 -17.56
C GLY A 137 11.58 -0.80 -16.55
N GLU A 138 12.89 -1.05 -16.49
CA GLU A 138 13.48 -2.04 -15.58
C GLU A 138 13.28 -1.69 -14.11
N GLN A 139 13.34 -0.41 -13.72
CA GLN A 139 13.15 -0.01 -12.31
C GLN A 139 11.79 -0.50 -11.79
N ARG A 140 10.73 -0.31 -12.59
CA ARG A 140 9.37 -0.72 -12.21
C ARG A 140 9.25 -2.24 -12.01
N MET A 141 10.11 -3.03 -12.66
CA MET A 141 10.11 -4.49 -12.53
C MET A 141 10.70 -4.99 -11.20
N HIS A 142 11.14 -4.09 -10.32
CA HIS A 142 11.71 -4.39 -9.01
C HIS A 142 10.94 -3.75 -7.85
N VAL A 143 9.78 -3.14 -8.13
CA VAL A 143 8.95 -2.49 -7.11
C VAL A 143 7.63 -3.25 -6.97
N VAL A 144 7.33 -3.75 -5.78
CA VAL A 144 6.01 -4.25 -5.44
C VAL A 144 5.15 -3.08 -4.99
N ILE A 145 4.04 -2.87 -5.66
CA ILE A 145 3.02 -1.90 -5.23
C ILE A 145 1.77 -2.65 -4.77
N ASN A 146 1.09 -2.15 -3.75
CA ASN A 146 -0.16 -2.79 -3.34
C ASN A 146 -1.15 -1.82 -2.68
N ALA A 147 -2.41 -2.22 -2.65
CA ALA A 147 -3.42 -1.68 -1.76
C ALA A 147 -3.84 -2.82 -0.84
N GLU A 148 -3.65 -2.68 0.47
CA GLU A 148 -3.74 -3.82 1.40
C GLU A 148 -4.69 -3.54 2.55
N PHE A 149 -5.38 -4.60 2.98
CA PHE A 149 -5.80 -4.68 4.37
C PHE A 149 -4.58 -5.05 5.20
N MET A 150 -4.51 -4.54 6.44
CA MET A 150 -3.51 -4.97 7.41
C MET A 150 -3.42 -6.50 7.39
N PRO A 151 -2.26 -7.07 7.02
CA PRO A 151 -2.10 -8.51 6.91
C PRO A 151 -2.38 -9.23 8.24
N PRO A 152 -2.82 -10.50 8.21
CA PRO A 152 -3.02 -11.31 7.00
C PRO A 152 -4.39 -11.09 6.34
N ASP A 153 -4.41 -10.95 5.00
CA ASP A 153 -5.64 -11.00 4.19
C ASP A 153 -5.34 -11.55 2.79
N TYR A 154 -5.90 -12.71 2.42
CA TYR A 154 -5.59 -13.37 1.14
C TYR A 154 -5.90 -12.53 -0.10
N THR A 155 -6.81 -11.56 0.01
CA THR A 155 -7.14 -10.67 -1.10
C THR A 155 -6.03 -9.65 -1.38
N ASN A 156 -5.06 -9.49 -0.46
CA ASN A 156 -3.82 -8.72 -0.69
C ASN A 156 -3.00 -9.34 -1.81
N THR A 157 -2.83 -10.67 -1.82
CA THR A 157 -2.18 -11.42 -2.90
C THR A 157 -2.91 -11.23 -4.23
N GLU A 158 -4.24 -11.29 -4.22
CA GLU A 158 -5.03 -11.08 -5.45
C GLU A 158 -4.83 -9.68 -6.02
N ARG A 159 -4.77 -8.65 -5.16
CA ARG A 159 -4.49 -7.26 -5.56
C ARG A 159 -3.06 -7.10 -6.07
N ALA A 160 -2.08 -7.66 -5.39
CA ALA A 160 -0.68 -7.65 -5.81
C ALA A 160 -0.53 -8.21 -7.22
N LEU A 161 -1.16 -9.36 -7.52
CA LEU A 161 -1.15 -10.00 -8.84
C LEU A 161 -1.77 -9.14 -9.95
N ARG A 162 -2.75 -8.29 -9.63
CA ARG A 162 -3.38 -7.37 -10.61
C ARG A 162 -2.58 -6.09 -10.81
N LEU A 163 -1.90 -5.62 -9.76
CA LEU A 163 -1.19 -4.35 -9.76
C LEU A 163 0.24 -4.42 -10.31
N ASN A 164 0.86 -5.60 -10.33
CA ASN A 164 2.28 -5.72 -10.61
C ASN A 164 2.60 -6.59 -11.83
N PRO A 165 3.68 -6.26 -12.56
CA PRO A 165 4.28 -7.21 -13.48
C PRO A 165 4.81 -8.42 -12.70
N ARG A 166 4.72 -9.62 -13.29
CA ARG A 166 5.11 -10.86 -12.61
C ARG A 166 6.53 -10.81 -12.02
N LYS A 167 7.48 -10.23 -12.76
CA LYS A 167 8.89 -10.11 -12.35
C LYS A 167 9.07 -9.34 -11.02
N ALA A 168 8.23 -8.34 -10.74
CA ALA A 168 8.31 -7.59 -9.49
C ALA A 168 7.85 -8.40 -8.28
N LEU A 169 7.04 -9.44 -8.50
CA LEU A 169 6.40 -10.21 -7.43
C LEU A 169 7.14 -11.49 -7.06
N ASP A 170 8.21 -11.88 -7.77
CA ASP A 170 8.81 -13.21 -7.60
C ASP A 170 9.24 -13.46 -6.14
N GLU A 171 9.95 -12.51 -5.51
CA GLU A 171 10.35 -12.61 -4.10
C GLU A 171 9.15 -12.47 -3.15
N TRP A 172 8.26 -11.51 -3.41
CA TRP A 172 7.10 -11.24 -2.54
C TRP A 172 6.14 -12.44 -2.47
N LEU A 173 5.91 -13.11 -3.61
CA LEU A 173 5.07 -14.31 -3.69
C LEU A 173 5.69 -15.52 -2.98
N GLU A 174 7.01 -15.62 -2.94
CA GLU A 174 7.72 -16.70 -2.26
C GLU A 174 7.77 -16.48 -0.75
N GLU A 175 7.95 -15.24 -0.32
CA GLU A 175 8.29 -14.93 1.08
C GLU A 175 7.08 -14.57 1.95
N ILE A 176 6.11 -13.82 1.44
CA ILE A 176 5.08 -13.20 2.31
C ILE A 176 3.64 -13.27 1.79
N ALA A 177 3.41 -13.68 0.54
CA ALA A 177 2.06 -13.76 0.00
C ALA A 177 1.15 -14.67 0.81
N GLU A 178 -0.03 -14.17 1.16
CA GLU A 178 -1.07 -14.97 1.79
C GLU A 178 -1.67 -15.99 0.80
N GLU A 179 -1.98 -17.20 1.30
CA GLU A 179 -2.59 -18.27 0.50
C GLU A 179 -3.99 -17.87 0.02
N ILE A 180 -4.21 -17.92 -1.30
CA ILE A 180 -5.51 -17.66 -1.91
C ILE A 180 -6.46 -18.84 -1.59
N MET A 181 -7.65 -18.54 -1.07
CA MET A 181 -8.69 -19.53 -0.70
C MET A 181 -9.55 -19.99 -1.89
#